data_AF-A0A428UEF1-F1
#
_entry.id   AF-A0A428UEF1-F1
#
_cell.length_a   1.000
_cell.length_b   1.000
_cell.length_c   1.000
_cell.angle_alpha   90.00
_cell.angle_beta   90.00
_cell.angle_gamma   90.00
#
_symmetry.space_group_name_H-M   'P 1'
#
loop_
_entity.id
_entity.type
_entity.pdbx_description
1 polymer ?
#
loop_
_entity_poly.entity_id
_entity_poly.type
_entity_poly.pdbx_seq_one_letter_code
_entity_poly.pdbx_strand_id
1 'polypeptide(L)'
;MTAYIEVAASWLFKNAKAHDAKAFFTLPPFASHPEPTLPITSPDCGADGATLGKEFMHGGQGLFPELRWDSHEGVKEWLLVSEDPDAPFPTPICHGIYLGIPLQKTSVVNSDFKPVDEKSTRLEGGFYYGASRNGMIYIPPRPLLNHGIHRYWFEIIGLSEPLDEKLVTSKPTREQVAEAINGKVVIWGRWMGQCERRWE
;
A
#
# COMPACT_ATOMS: atom_id res chain seq x y z
N MET A 1 7.46 -18.94 -24.13
CA MET A 1 6.21 -19.69 -23.81
C MET A 1 5.42 -19.00 -22.70
N THR A 2 6.06 -18.59 -21.60
CA THR A 2 5.42 -17.87 -20.47
C THR A 2 4.80 -16.53 -20.85
N ALA A 3 5.45 -15.71 -21.68
CA ALA A 3 4.87 -14.43 -22.13
C ALA A 3 3.54 -14.60 -22.89
N TYR A 4 3.44 -15.61 -23.76
CA TYR A 4 2.21 -15.92 -24.49
C TYR A 4 1.07 -16.32 -23.53
N ILE A 5 1.37 -17.09 -22.48
CA ILE A 5 0.39 -17.48 -21.46
C ILE A 5 -0.07 -16.25 -20.65
N GLU A 6 0.87 -15.39 -20.25
CA GLU A 6 0.57 -14.15 -19.50
C GLU A 6 -0.29 -13.18 -20.33
N VAL A 7 -0.02 -13.05 -21.63
CA VAL A 7 -0.79 -12.19 -22.53
C VAL A 7 -2.19 -12.77 -22.79
N ALA A 8 -2.30 -14.08 -22.97
CA ALA A 8 -3.60 -14.75 -23.07
C ALA A 8 -4.44 -14.56 -21.80
N ALA A 9 -3.83 -14.68 -20.62
CA ALA A 9 -4.49 -14.37 -19.35
C ALA A 9 -4.91 -12.89 -19.28
N SER A 10 -4.07 -11.96 -19.75
CA SER A 10 -4.40 -10.53 -19.75
C SER A 10 -5.61 -10.21 -20.62
N TRP A 11 -5.78 -10.90 -21.75
CA TRP A 11 -6.96 -10.74 -22.59
C TRP A 11 -8.22 -11.29 -21.93
N LEU A 12 -8.11 -12.44 -21.27
CA LEU A 12 -9.20 -13.04 -20.51
C LEU A 12 -9.66 -12.12 -19.36
N PHE A 13 -8.72 -11.47 -18.69
CA PHE A 13 -8.97 -10.65 -17.52
C PHE A 13 -9.05 -9.15 -17.77
N LYS A 14 -9.03 -8.67 -19.03
CA LYS A 14 -9.00 -7.24 -19.38
C LYS A 14 -10.04 -6.33 -18.69
N ASN A 15 -11.16 -6.91 -18.26
CA ASN A 15 -12.26 -6.23 -17.57
C ASN A 15 -12.27 -6.45 -16.05
N ALA A 16 -11.45 -7.35 -15.52
CA ALA A 16 -11.26 -7.59 -14.09
C ALA A 16 -10.26 -6.57 -13.53
N LYS A 17 -10.78 -5.39 -13.24
CA LYS A 17 -10.06 -4.24 -12.69
C LYS A 17 -11.05 -3.29 -11.99
N ALA A 18 -10.57 -2.17 -11.47
CA ALA A 18 -11.38 -1.14 -10.81
C ALA A 18 -12.20 -1.67 -9.62
N HIS A 19 -11.55 -2.42 -8.74
CA HIS A 19 -12.13 -2.94 -7.50
C HIS A 19 -12.22 -1.89 -6.38
N ASP A 20 -12.42 -0.62 -6.74
CA ASP A 20 -12.39 0.56 -5.87
C ASP A 20 -13.37 0.46 -4.70
N ALA A 21 -14.53 -0.15 -4.93
CA ALA A 21 -15.55 -0.36 -3.89
C ALA A 21 -15.12 -1.35 -2.78
N LYS A 22 -13.95 -2.00 -2.93
CA LYS A 22 -13.37 -2.94 -1.97
C LYS A 22 -12.02 -2.46 -1.45
N ALA A 23 -11.68 -1.20 -1.67
CA ALA A 23 -10.46 -0.59 -1.17
C ALA A 23 -10.38 -0.66 0.36
N PHE A 24 -9.19 -0.51 0.91
CA PHE A 24 -9.03 -0.42 2.36
C PHE A 24 -9.79 0.78 2.95
N PHE A 25 -9.67 1.95 2.33
CA PHE A 25 -10.39 3.16 2.75
C PHE A 25 -11.93 3.10 2.61
N THR A 26 -12.52 2.11 1.91
CA THR A 26 -13.99 1.97 1.82
C THR A 26 -14.59 1.16 2.97
N LEU A 27 -13.75 0.63 3.87
CA LEU A 27 -14.20 -0.19 4.99
C LEU A 27 -14.83 0.64 6.11
N PRO A 28 -15.62 0.02 7.02
CA PRO A 28 -16.33 0.73 8.10
C PRO A 28 -15.53 1.73 8.95
N PRO A 29 -14.23 1.50 9.26
CA PRO A 29 -13.44 2.46 10.05
C PRO A 29 -13.37 3.89 9.48
N PHE A 30 -13.57 4.03 8.17
CA PHE A 30 -13.49 5.31 7.46
C PHE A 30 -14.85 6.02 7.35
N ALA A 31 -15.94 5.44 7.90
CA ALA A 31 -17.28 6.01 7.76
C ALA A 31 -17.41 7.46 8.28
N SER A 32 -16.67 7.80 9.33
CA SER A 32 -16.62 9.17 9.88
C SER A 32 -15.70 10.12 9.09
N HIS A 33 -14.83 9.58 8.24
CA HIS A 33 -13.84 10.30 7.45
C HIS A 33 -13.85 9.78 5.99
N PRO A 34 -14.92 10.01 5.22
CA PRO A 34 -15.09 9.38 3.90
C PRO A 34 -14.12 9.90 2.83
N GLU A 35 -13.54 11.09 3.02
CA GLU A 35 -12.69 11.75 2.03
C GLU A 35 -11.22 11.78 2.46
N PRO A 36 -10.25 11.58 1.52
CA PRO A 36 -8.83 11.68 1.78
C PRO A 36 -8.42 13.15 1.92
N THR A 37 -8.37 13.65 3.13
CA THR A 37 -8.10 15.08 3.43
C THR A 37 -6.66 15.36 3.82
N LEU A 38 -5.84 14.33 4.08
CA LEU A 38 -4.40 14.46 4.30
C LEU A 38 -3.67 14.53 2.94
N PRO A 39 -2.94 15.64 2.65
CA PRO A 39 -2.09 15.70 1.47
C PRO A 39 -0.93 14.72 1.60
N ILE A 40 -0.68 13.95 0.54
CA ILE A 40 0.47 13.05 0.43
C ILE A 40 1.21 13.37 -0.87
N THR A 41 2.54 13.41 -0.78
CA THR A 41 3.42 13.63 -1.94
C THR A 41 4.44 12.52 -2.06
N SER A 42 4.92 12.28 -3.27
CA SER A 42 6.03 11.37 -3.54
C SER A 42 7.13 12.11 -4.31
N PRO A 43 8.19 12.59 -3.64
CA PRO A 43 9.22 13.41 -4.28
C PRO A 43 10.01 12.69 -5.39
N ASP A 44 10.17 11.37 -5.27
CA ASP A 44 10.93 10.54 -6.21
C ASP A 44 10.09 10.06 -7.40
N CYS A 45 8.77 9.97 -7.25
CA CYS A 45 7.85 9.56 -8.32
C CYS A 45 7.13 10.75 -9.00
N GLY A 46 6.81 11.81 -8.24
CA GLY A 46 6.11 12.99 -8.70
C GLY A 46 4.70 13.19 -8.11
N ALA A 47 3.87 13.93 -8.83
CA ALA A 47 2.50 14.25 -8.42
C ALA A 47 1.61 13.00 -8.35
N ASP A 48 0.44 13.12 -7.71
CA ASP A 48 -0.58 12.06 -7.74
C ASP A 48 -0.93 11.68 -9.18
N GLY A 49 -0.97 10.38 -9.46
CA GLY A 49 -1.12 9.83 -10.81
C GLY A 49 0.17 9.70 -11.62
N ALA A 50 1.34 9.94 -11.01
CA ALA A 50 2.62 9.77 -11.68
C ALA A 50 2.85 8.32 -12.16
N THR A 51 3.53 8.19 -13.30
CA THR A 51 3.97 6.89 -13.81
C THR A 51 5.18 6.42 -13.03
N LEU A 52 5.07 5.26 -12.37
CA LEU A 52 6.17 4.65 -11.64
C LEU A 52 7.26 4.18 -12.61
N GLY A 53 8.50 4.60 -12.33
CA GLY A 53 9.70 4.16 -13.05
C GLY A 53 9.97 2.66 -12.90
N LYS A 54 10.84 2.11 -13.76
CA LYS A 54 11.19 0.68 -13.77
C LYS A 54 11.80 0.23 -12.44
N GLU A 55 12.53 1.12 -11.77
CA GLU A 55 13.15 0.92 -10.47
C GLU A 55 12.14 0.56 -9.36
N PHE A 56 10.90 1.03 -9.45
CA PHE A 56 9.82 0.71 -8.51
C PHE A 56 9.08 -0.59 -8.86
N MET A 57 9.30 -1.18 -10.05
CA MET A 57 8.57 -2.35 -10.55
C MET A 57 9.31 -3.68 -10.30
N HIS A 58 8.59 -4.81 -10.38
CA HIS A 58 9.11 -6.18 -10.21
C HIS A 58 10.16 -6.63 -11.25
N GLY A 59 10.48 -5.82 -12.26
CA GLY A 59 11.59 -6.06 -13.20
C GLY A 59 12.82 -5.18 -12.96
N GLY A 60 12.73 -4.21 -12.03
CA GLY A 60 13.83 -3.37 -11.60
C GLY A 60 14.26 -3.70 -10.17
N GLN A 61 14.53 -2.67 -9.38
CA GLN A 61 14.96 -2.82 -7.99
C GLN A 61 13.79 -3.12 -7.03
N GLY A 62 12.55 -2.84 -7.44
CA GLY A 62 11.36 -2.99 -6.62
C GLY A 62 11.33 -2.05 -5.43
N LEU A 63 11.80 -0.81 -5.61
CA LEU A 63 11.85 0.19 -4.55
C LEU A 63 10.45 0.55 -4.06
N PHE A 64 10.33 0.85 -2.77
CA PHE A 64 9.16 1.51 -2.21
C PHE A 64 9.25 3.02 -2.48
N PRO A 65 8.22 3.67 -3.06
CA PRO A 65 8.20 5.12 -3.29
C PRO A 65 8.39 5.93 -2.01
N GLU A 66 9.17 7.01 -2.07
CA GLU A 66 9.18 7.98 -0.97
C GLU A 66 7.78 8.58 -0.83
N LEU A 67 7.27 8.65 0.40
CA LEU A 67 6.00 9.30 0.72
C LEU A 67 6.21 10.32 1.82
N ARG A 68 5.59 11.49 1.69
CA ARG A 68 5.58 12.57 2.69
C ARG A 68 4.18 13.07 2.93
N TRP A 69 3.87 13.36 4.18
CA TRP A 69 2.62 13.96 4.63
C TRP A 69 2.90 14.94 5.77
N ASP A 70 1.90 15.73 6.15
CA ASP A 70 2.03 16.65 7.29
C ASP A 70 1.55 16.00 8.60
N SER A 71 2.06 16.49 9.72
CA SER A 71 1.50 16.11 11.02
C SER A 71 0.06 16.61 11.15
N HIS A 72 -0.74 15.92 11.97
CA HIS A 72 -2.12 16.29 12.21
C HIS A 72 -2.47 16.16 13.70
N GLU A 73 -3.25 17.11 14.22
CA GLU A 73 -3.70 17.07 15.60
C GLU A 73 -4.56 15.83 15.87
N GLY A 74 -4.44 15.27 17.06
CA GLY A 74 -5.18 14.07 17.46
C GLY A 74 -4.56 12.75 16.97
N VAL A 75 -3.62 12.77 16.02
CA VAL A 75 -2.90 11.55 15.61
C VAL A 75 -1.88 11.14 16.68
N LYS A 76 -1.90 9.86 17.05
CA LYS A 76 -0.97 9.23 17.99
C LYS A 76 -0.08 8.18 17.33
N GLU A 77 -0.53 7.62 16.21
CA GLU A 77 0.18 6.61 15.43
C GLU A 77 -0.27 6.69 13.97
N TRP A 78 0.63 6.39 13.03
CA TRP A 78 0.31 6.27 11.62
C TRP A 78 0.22 4.80 11.19
N LEU A 79 -0.61 4.55 10.18
CA LEU A 79 -0.73 3.30 9.45
C LEU A 79 -0.53 3.61 7.97
N LEU A 80 0.16 2.72 7.25
CA LEU A 80 0.35 2.81 5.80
C LEU A 80 -0.16 1.53 5.14
N VAL A 81 -1.01 1.69 4.12
CA VAL A 81 -1.49 0.57 3.29
C VAL A 81 -1.13 0.84 1.84
N SER A 82 -0.64 -0.16 1.15
CA SER A 82 -0.42 -0.13 -0.30
C SER A 82 -1.23 -1.22 -0.97
N GLU A 83 -2.04 -0.87 -1.97
CA GLU A 83 -2.88 -1.83 -2.69
C GLU A 83 -3.05 -1.52 -4.19
N ASP A 84 -3.34 -2.58 -4.96
CA ASP A 84 -3.62 -2.55 -6.40
C ASP A 84 -5.09 -2.96 -6.63
N PRO A 85 -6.01 -2.00 -6.90
CA PRO A 85 -7.42 -2.27 -7.21
C PRO A 85 -7.64 -2.79 -8.63
N ASP A 86 -6.63 -2.74 -9.50
CA ASP A 86 -6.73 -3.12 -10.91
C ASP A 86 -6.14 -4.51 -11.18
N ALA A 87 -5.57 -5.15 -10.16
CA ALA A 87 -5.18 -6.54 -10.20
C ALA A 87 -6.40 -7.44 -10.52
N PRO A 88 -6.25 -8.47 -11.37
CA PRO A 88 -7.34 -9.33 -11.82
C PRO A 88 -7.74 -10.37 -10.76
N PHE A 89 -8.13 -9.88 -9.58
CA PHE A 89 -8.58 -10.66 -8.43
C PHE A 89 -9.88 -10.06 -7.88
N PRO A 90 -10.71 -10.83 -7.16
CA PRO A 90 -11.99 -10.33 -6.67
C PRO A 90 -11.90 -9.13 -5.71
N THR A 91 -10.74 -8.88 -5.12
CA THR A 91 -10.44 -7.78 -4.19
C THR A 91 -9.11 -7.14 -4.57
N PRO A 92 -8.88 -5.85 -4.21
CA PRO A 92 -7.58 -5.22 -4.34
C PRO A 92 -6.48 -6.10 -3.72
N ILE A 93 -5.34 -6.17 -4.39
CA ILE A 93 -4.19 -6.89 -3.85
C ILE A 93 -3.47 -5.97 -2.90
N CYS A 94 -3.30 -6.38 -1.65
CA CYS A 94 -2.44 -5.69 -0.70
C CYS A 94 -0.97 -5.92 -1.08
N HIS A 95 -0.31 -4.84 -1.51
CA HIS A 95 1.12 -4.78 -1.81
C HIS A 95 1.97 -4.61 -0.55
N GLY A 96 1.41 -4.04 0.52
CA GLY A 96 2.05 -3.92 1.82
C GLY A 96 1.11 -3.26 2.83
N ILE A 97 1.30 -3.58 4.10
CA ILE A 97 0.58 -2.95 5.22
C ILE A 97 1.56 -2.77 6.37
N TYR A 98 1.62 -1.56 6.91
CA TYR A 98 2.65 -1.16 7.86
C TYR A 98 2.03 -0.46 9.06
N LEU A 99 2.29 -1.00 10.24
CA LEU A 99 1.64 -0.67 11.50
C LEU A 99 2.64 -0.11 12.50
N GLY A 100 2.16 0.67 13.46
CA GLY A 100 3.03 1.21 14.51
C GLY A 100 3.99 2.29 14.00
N ILE A 101 3.62 3.01 12.93
CA ILE A 101 4.47 4.09 12.43
C ILE A 101 4.43 5.24 13.45
N PRO A 102 5.57 5.64 14.03
CA PRO A 102 5.57 6.64 15.10
C PRO A 102 4.96 7.97 14.66
N LEU A 103 4.19 8.63 15.53
CA LEU A 103 3.57 9.94 15.30
C LEU A 103 4.54 10.97 14.68
N GLN A 104 5.80 10.98 15.14
CA GLN A 104 6.82 11.93 14.70
C GLN A 104 7.30 11.68 13.27
N LYS A 105 7.01 10.51 12.70
CA LYS A 105 7.40 10.15 11.34
C LYS A 105 6.34 10.67 10.37
N THR A 106 6.73 11.66 9.57
CA THR A 106 5.90 12.30 8.54
C THR A 106 6.43 12.02 7.12
N SER A 107 7.32 11.04 7.01
CA SER A 107 7.83 10.55 5.74
C SER A 107 8.34 9.12 5.86
N VAL A 108 8.19 8.34 4.79
CA VAL A 108 8.86 7.05 4.60
C VAL A 108 9.71 7.05 3.34
N VAL A 109 10.84 6.36 3.39
CA VAL A 109 11.75 6.13 2.26
C VAL A 109 12.02 4.63 2.09
N ASN A 110 12.50 4.20 0.92
CA ASN A 110 12.75 2.79 0.65
C ASN A 110 13.62 2.07 1.72
N SER A 111 14.61 2.75 2.30
CA SER A 111 15.45 2.14 3.35
C SER A 111 14.70 1.81 4.63
N ASP A 112 13.58 2.48 4.90
CA ASP A 112 12.74 2.20 6.08
C ASP A 112 12.11 0.81 6.04
N PHE A 113 11.95 0.22 4.85
CA PHE A 113 11.28 -1.06 4.64
C PHE A 113 12.22 -2.27 4.71
N LYS A 114 13.48 -2.06 5.09
CA LYS A 114 14.43 -3.15 5.32
C LYS A 114 14.11 -3.84 6.65
N PRO A 115 14.12 -5.18 6.70
CA PRO A 115 13.92 -5.89 7.97
C PRO A 115 15.13 -5.68 8.89
N VAL A 116 14.86 -5.48 10.18
CA VAL A 116 15.92 -5.42 11.22
C VAL A 116 16.47 -6.82 11.52
N ASP A 117 15.59 -7.83 11.47
CA ASP A 117 15.90 -9.23 11.69
C ASP A 117 14.98 -10.11 10.84
N GLU A 118 15.45 -11.26 10.37
CA GLU A 118 14.69 -12.18 9.52
C GLU A 118 13.51 -12.84 10.25
N LYS A 119 13.54 -12.90 11.58
CA LYS A 119 12.50 -13.53 12.41
C LYS A 119 11.50 -12.53 12.98
N SER A 120 11.71 -11.24 12.75
CA SER A 120 10.88 -10.16 13.26
C SER A 120 10.08 -9.50 12.14
N THR A 121 8.90 -8.97 12.48
CA THR A 121 8.16 -8.07 11.59
C THR A 121 8.65 -6.63 11.64
N ARG A 122 9.68 -6.33 12.46
CA ARG A 122 10.19 -4.98 12.65
C ARG A 122 11.08 -4.54 11.48
N LEU A 123 10.88 -3.31 11.04
CA LEU A 123 11.63 -2.67 9.97
C LEU A 123 12.53 -1.54 10.51
N GLU A 124 13.57 -1.22 9.74
CA GLU A 124 14.55 -0.17 10.07
C GLU A 124 13.90 1.21 10.28
N GLY A 125 12.74 1.45 9.64
CA GLY A 125 11.96 2.68 9.82
C GLY A 125 11.29 2.82 11.19
N GLY A 126 11.43 1.84 12.08
CA GLY A 126 10.88 1.88 13.45
C GLY A 126 9.42 1.44 13.55
N PHE A 127 8.92 0.73 12.54
CA PHE A 127 7.55 0.22 12.45
C PHE A 127 7.53 -1.24 12.00
N TYR A 128 6.35 -1.81 11.81
CA TYR A 128 6.18 -3.25 11.55
C TYR A 128 5.40 -3.48 10.26
N TYR A 129 5.63 -4.62 9.58
CA TYR A 129 4.82 -5.03 8.44
C TYR A 129 3.83 -6.15 8.80
N GLY A 130 2.64 -6.10 8.22
CA GLY A 130 1.63 -7.14 8.32
C GLY A 130 1.75 -8.22 7.24
N ALA A 131 0.70 -9.02 7.10
CA ALA A 131 0.66 -10.07 6.10
C ALA A 131 0.44 -9.48 4.69
N SER A 132 1.24 -9.97 3.75
CA SER A 132 1.08 -9.72 2.32
C SER A 132 1.13 -11.05 1.57
N ARG A 133 0.85 -11.01 0.25
CA ARG A 133 0.98 -12.19 -0.60
C ARG A 133 2.42 -12.71 -0.60
N ASN A 134 2.58 -14.01 -0.40
CA ASN A 134 3.87 -14.71 -0.34
C ASN A 134 4.82 -14.21 0.78
N GLY A 135 4.29 -13.47 1.77
CA GLY A 135 5.05 -13.04 2.95
C GLY A 135 6.07 -11.93 2.72
N MET A 136 6.08 -11.31 1.54
CA MET A 136 6.97 -10.21 1.17
C MET A 136 6.70 -8.96 2.04
N ILE A 137 7.71 -8.15 2.34
CA ILE A 137 7.50 -6.89 3.08
C ILE A 137 6.76 -5.86 2.20
N TYR A 138 7.15 -5.80 0.93
CA TYR A 138 6.51 -5.02 -0.10
C TYR A 138 6.49 -5.86 -1.38
N ILE A 139 5.35 -5.90 -2.07
CA ILE A 139 5.23 -6.53 -3.38
C ILE A 139 5.44 -5.43 -4.42
N PRO A 140 6.50 -5.47 -5.24
CA PRO A 140 6.65 -4.47 -6.28
C PRO A 140 5.56 -4.60 -7.36
N PRO A 141 5.07 -3.48 -7.91
CA PRO A 141 4.20 -3.44 -9.07
C PRO A 141 4.61 -4.41 -10.18
N ARG A 142 3.67 -5.29 -10.55
CA ARG A 142 3.80 -6.23 -11.66
C ARG A 142 2.45 -6.40 -12.38
N PRO A 143 1.95 -5.36 -13.08
CA PRO A 143 0.79 -5.50 -13.96
C PRO A 143 0.98 -6.68 -14.93
N LEU A 144 -0.10 -7.37 -15.31
CA LEU A 144 0.04 -8.39 -16.36
C LEU A 144 0.37 -7.73 -17.71
N LEU A 145 1.11 -8.43 -18.57
CA LEU A 145 1.50 -7.92 -19.88
C LEU A 145 0.28 -7.57 -20.74
N ASN A 146 0.18 -6.32 -21.18
CA ASN A 146 -0.91 -5.77 -21.98
C ASN A 146 -2.27 -5.74 -21.26
N HIS A 147 -2.32 -5.83 -19.93
CA HIS A 147 -3.56 -5.69 -19.15
C HIS A 147 -4.05 -4.23 -19.04
N GLY A 148 -3.18 -3.30 -19.45
CA GLY A 148 -3.38 -1.86 -19.33
C GLY A 148 -2.71 -1.30 -18.08
N ILE A 149 -3.07 -0.07 -17.75
CA ILE A 149 -2.57 0.65 -16.59
C ILE A 149 -3.22 0.10 -15.32
N HIS A 150 -2.38 -0.22 -14.34
CA HIS A 150 -2.80 -0.47 -12.96
C HIS A 150 -2.49 0.76 -12.11
N ARG A 151 -3.39 1.07 -11.19
CA ARG A 151 -3.20 2.04 -10.12
C ARG A 151 -2.64 1.32 -8.89
N TYR A 152 -1.77 2.01 -8.17
CA TYR A 152 -1.20 1.60 -6.90
C TYR A 152 -1.49 2.69 -5.90
N TRP A 153 -2.36 2.40 -4.95
CA TRP A 153 -2.70 3.33 -3.89
C TRP A 153 -1.74 3.17 -2.73
N PHE A 154 -1.32 4.31 -2.18
CA PHE A 154 -0.52 4.42 -0.98
C PHE A 154 -1.29 5.31 -0.01
N GLU A 155 -1.89 4.68 0.98
CA GLU A 155 -2.81 5.30 1.93
C GLU A 155 -2.10 5.53 3.25
N ILE A 156 -2.06 6.77 3.74
CA ILE A 156 -1.58 7.10 5.07
C ILE A 156 -2.80 7.39 5.94
N ILE A 157 -2.90 6.70 7.07
CA ILE A 157 -4.02 6.78 8.01
C ILE A 157 -3.48 7.20 9.37
N GLY A 158 -4.00 8.30 9.92
CA GLY A 158 -3.72 8.77 11.27
C GLY A 158 -4.72 8.22 12.27
N LEU A 159 -4.21 7.58 13.31
CA LEU A 159 -5.01 6.94 14.36
C LEU A 159 -5.01 7.78 15.65
N SER A 160 -6.15 7.83 16.34
CA SER A 160 -6.34 8.56 17.61
C SER A 160 -5.67 7.89 18.81
N GLU A 161 -5.32 6.63 18.67
CA GLU A 161 -4.64 5.82 19.68
C GLU A 161 -3.72 4.80 18.99
N PRO A 162 -2.61 4.39 19.64
CA PRO A 162 -1.75 3.34 19.13
C PRO A 162 -2.46 2.00 18.98
N LEU A 163 -2.03 1.19 18.03
CA LEU A 163 -2.46 -0.20 17.92
C LEU A 163 -1.87 -1.06 19.05
N ASP A 164 -2.57 -2.15 19.37
CA ASP A 164 -2.10 -3.12 20.36
C ASP A 164 -0.77 -3.76 19.92
N GLU A 165 0.20 -3.83 20.82
CA GLU A 165 1.55 -4.32 20.51
C GLU A 165 1.54 -5.79 20.02
N LYS A 166 0.63 -6.63 20.54
CA LYS A 166 0.49 -8.01 20.08
C LYS A 166 -0.03 -8.05 18.66
N LEU A 167 -0.98 -7.18 18.32
CA LEU A 167 -1.47 -7.07 16.94
C LEU A 167 -0.32 -6.67 16.00
N VAL A 168 0.38 -5.57 16.33
CA VAL A 168 1.45 -5.01 15.49
C VAL A 168 2.58 -6.03 15.23
N THR A 169 2.90 -6.86 16.21
CA THR A 169 3.94 -7.91 16.09
C THR A 169 3.45 -9.22 15.49
N SER A 170 2.13 -9.44 15.37
CA SER A 170 1.54 -10.71 14.90
C SER A 170 1.51 -10.93 13.38
N LYS A 171 2.02 -9.97 12.60
CA LYS A 171 1.90 -9.96 11.12
C LYS A 171 0.42 -10.02 10.66
N PRO A 172 -0.44 -9.08 11.10
CA PRO A 172 -1.89 -9.17 10.91
C PRO A 172 -2.27 -9.04 9.43
N THR A 173 -3.40 -9.64 9.04
CA THR A 173 -3.99 -9.46 7.71
C THR A 173 -4.63 -8.09 7.57
N ARG A 174 -4.84 -7.66 6.33
CA ARG A 174 -5.58 -6.43 5.98
C ARG A 174 -6.91 -6.33 6.74
N GLU A 175 -7.66 -7.42 6.83
CA GLU A 175 -8.97 -7.47 7.50
C GLU A 175 -8.84 -7.33 9.02
N GLN A 176 -7.83 -7.96 9.63
CA GLN A 176 -7.56 -7.81 11.07
C GLN A 176 -7.14 -6.39 11.42
N VAL A 177 -6.38 -5.73 10.54
CA VAL A 177 -6.04 -4.31 10.72
C VAL A 177 -7.28 -3.43 10.62
N ALA A 178 -8.14 -3.67 9.63
CA ALA A 178 -9.39 -2.92 9.48
C ALA A 178 -10.28 -3.02 10.73
N GLU A 179 -10.41 -4.21 11.30
CA GLU A 179 -11.13 -4.41 12.57
C GLU A 179 -10.48 -3.62 13.72
N ALA A 180 -9.15 -3.67 13.81
CA ALA A 180 -8.40 -3.02 14.89
C ALA A 180 -8.41 -1.50 14.85
N ILE A 181 -8.58 -0.87 13.68
CA ILE A 181 -8.65 0.60 13.56
C ILE A 181 -10.08 1.14 13.64
N ASN A 182 -11.08 0.29 13.85
CA ASN A 182 -12.47 0.71 13.91
C ASN A 182 -12.70 1.74 15.03
N GLY A 183 -13.21 2.92 14.68
CA GLY A 183 -13.38 4.04 15.62
C GLY A 183 -12.11 4.81 15.98
N LYS A 184 -10.96 4.49 15.35
CA LYS A 184 -9.65 5.11 15.64
C LYS A 184 -9.17 6.07 14.56
N VAL A 185 -9.75 6.04 13.35
CA VAL A 185 -9.32 6.91 12.25
C VAL A 185 -9.66 8.36 12.57
N VAL A 186 -8.68 9.26 12.45
CA VAL A 186 -8.83 10.71 12.66
C VAL A 186 -8.66 11.50 11.36
N ILE A 187 -7.72 11.05 10.53
CA ILE A 187 -7.47 11.62 9.22
C ILE A 187 -6.85 10.54 8.35
N TRP A 188 -7.03 10.65 7.04
CA TRP A 188 -6.27 9.83 6.09
C TRP A 188 -6.09 10.56 4.77
N GLY A 189 -5.17 10.05 3.95
CA GLY A 189 -4.88 10.55 2.63
C GLY A 189 -4.46 9.41 1.72
N ARG A 190 -4.39 9.69 0.42
CA ARG A 190 -3.93 8.74 -0.60
C ARG A 190 -3.05 9.44 -1.61
N TRP A 191 -1.91 8.84 -1.92
CA TRP A 191 -1.15 9.10 -3.13
C TRP A 191 -1.26 7.90 -4.07
N MET A 192 -1.43 8.14 -5.36
CA MET A 192 -1.56 7.11 -6.39
C MET A 192 -0.38 7.15 -7.36
N GLY A 193 0.32 6.04 -7.49
CA GLY A 193 1.23 5.77 -8.60
C GLY A 193 0.57 4.86 -9.62
N GLN A 194 0.98 4.91 -10.88
CA GLN A 194 0.47 4.02 -11.92
C GLN A 194 1.59 3.39 -12.74
N CYS A 195 1.39 2.17 -13.21
CA CYS A 195 2.27 1.60 -14.23
C CYS A 195 1.54 0.57 -15.09
N GLU A 196 2.14 0.28 -16.24
CA GLU A 196 1.68 -0.77 -17.15
C GLU A 196 2.88 -1.59 -17.61
N ARG A 197 2.62 -2.83 -18.04
CA ARG A 197 3.62 -3.64 -18.74
C ARG A 197 3.12 -3.86 -20.15
N ARG A 198 3.88 -3.43 -21.14
CA ARG A 198 3.60 -3.69 -22.56
C ARG A 198 4.53 -4.78 -23.09
N TRP A 199 3.99 -5.65 -23.92
CA TRP A 199 4.80 -6.58 -24.69
C TRP A 199 5.21 -5.89 -25.99
N GLU A 200 6.50 -5.57 -26.09
CA GLU A 200 7.15 -5.07 -27.31
C GLU A 200 7.53 -6.20 -28.26
#